data_AF-A0A7Y3NC08-F1
#
_entry.id   AF-A0A7Y3NC08-F1
#
_cell.length_a   1.000
_cell.length_b   1.000
_cell.length_c   1.000
_cell.angle_alpha   90.00
_cell.angle_beta   90.00
_cell.angle_gamma   90.00
#
_symmetry.space_group_name_H-M   'P 1'
#
loop_
_entity.id
_entity.type
_entity.pdbx_description
1 polymer ?
#
loop_
_entity_poly.entity_id
_entity_poly.type
_entity_poly.pdbx_seq_one_letter_code
_entity_poly.pdbx_strand_id
1 'polypeptide(L)'
;MSNSLRRLALAATLVTATGANVGAGTVSSSARFGVAVTVQAVARLEQVSNPAFLSISATDLRHGYVDTSTPIGVRVKSNSPAGFALDVIPVMPIAASIEIHGLDADVALGPDGGTIIERWQRPQERRLQFSMRFNLVPGLRAGDYPWPIRLAVRPL
;
A
#
# COMPACT_ATOMS: atom_id res chain seq x y z
N MET A 1 52.82 -35.96 -32.14
CA MET A 1 52.55 -35.03 -33.26
C MET A 1 52.63 -33.61 -32.69
N SER A 2 53.79 -33.02 -32.36
CA SER A 2 54.91 -32.55 -33.19
C SER A 2 54.52 -31.92 -34.53
N ASN A 3 54.51 -30.59 -34.56
CA ASN A 3 54.98 -29.73 -35.66
C ASN A 3 54.78 -28.26 -35.24
N SER A 4 55.66 -27.29 -35.45
CA SER A 4 57.07 -27.21 -35.79
C SER A 4 57.40 -25.71 -35.69
N LEU A 5 58.50 -25.35 -35.03
CA LEU A 5 59.05 -23.99 -35.03
C LEU A 5 59.40 -23.54 -36.46
N ARG A 6 59.19 -22.26 -36.77
CA ARG A 6 59.95 -21.55 -37.79
C ARG A 6 60.61 -20.32 -37.17
N ARG A 7 61.93 -20.27 -37.38
CA ARG A 7 62.90 -19.31 -36.86
C ARG A 7 63.09 -18.13 -37.84
N LEU A 8 63.91 -17.18 -37.35
CA LEU A 8 64.60 -16.06 -38.01
C LEU A 8 63.75 -14.81 -38.24
N ALA A 9 64.23 -13.57 -38.12
CA ALA A 9 65.36 -12.85 -37.49
C ALA A 9 65.48 -11.52 -38.28
N LEU A 10 66.20 -10.54 -37.72
CA LEU A 10 66.54 -9.20 -38.23
C LEU A 10 65.46 -8.12 -38.07
N ALA A 11 65.77 -6.85 -37.80
CA ALA A 11 66.92 -6.14 -37.24
C ALA A 11 66.50 -4.66 -37.14
N ALA A 12 67.04 -3.93 -36.15
CA ALA A 12 67.22 -2.47 -36.07
C ALA A 12 65.97 -1.57 -36.29
N THR A 13 65.71 -0.56 -35.46
CA THR A 13 66.55 0.66 -35.41
C THR A 13 66.10 1.52 -34.24
N LEU A 14 67.08 2.00 -33.47
CA LEU A 14 66.93 2.97 -32.40
C LEU A 14 66.71 4.36 -33.02
N VAL A 15 65.60 5.03 -32.68
CA VAL A 15 65.43 6.46 -32.92
C VAL A 15 65.13 7.14 -31.59
N THR A 16 66.13 7.85 -31.08
CA THR A 16 66.02 8.86 -30.06
C THR A 16 65.45 10.13 -30.69
N ALA A 17 64.24 10.53 -30.28
CA ALA A 17 63.71 11.87 -30.52
C ALA A 17 63.28 12.48 -29.19
N THR A 18 64.18 13.31 -28.64
CA THR A 18 63.89 14.33 -27.65
C THR A 18 62.98 15.40 -28.27
N GLY A 19 61.86 15.71 -27.64
CA GLY A 19 61.14 16.94 -27.99
C GLY A 19 59.66 17.01 -27.64
N ALA A 20 59.40 17.78 -26.59
CA ALA A 20 58.27 18.68 -26.42
C ALA A 20 56.92 18.17 -25.85
N ASN A 21 56.54 18.91 -24.81
CA ASN A 21 55.20 19.22 -24.35
C ASN A 21 54.38 18.04 -23.82
N VAL A 22 54.66 17.74 -22.53
CA VAL A 22 53.64 17.23 -21.62
C VAL A 22 52.60 18.35 -21.44
N GLY A 23 51.71 18.49 -22.42
CA GLY A 23 50.43 19.13 -22.19
C GLY A 23 49.72 18.28 -21.15
N ALA A 24 49.58 18.81 -19.95
CA ALA A 24 48.82 18.21 -18.87
C ALA A 24 47.34 18.13 -19.28
N GLY A 25 46.99 17.12 -20.08
CA GLY A 25 45.63 16.66 -20.23
C GLY A 25 45.30 15.86 -18.99
N THR A 26 44.73 16.49 -17.97
CA THR A 26 44.04 15.76 -16.92
C THR A 26 42.94 14.95 -17.61
N VAL A 27 43.17 13.66 -17.83
CA VAL A 27 42.14 12.73 -18.30
C VAL A 27 41.16 12.61 -17.14
N SER A 28 40.15 13.47 -17.13
CA SER A 28 39.10 13.46 -16.14
C SER A 28 38.20 12.27 -16.43
N SER A 29 38.58 11.10 -15.92
CA SER A 29 37.81 9.87 -16.01
C SER A 29 36.67 9.92 -14.99
N SER A 30 35.49 10.40 -15.40
CA SER A 30 34.29 10.30 -14.58
C SER A 30 33.65 8.92 -14.73
N ALA A 31 33.76 8.08 -13.70
CA ALA A 31 32.98 6.85 -13.61
C ALA A 31 31.56 7.19 -13.10
N ARG A 32 30.52 6.76 -13.83
CA ARG A 32 29.13 6.86 -13.38
C ARG A 32 28.73 5.53 -12.76
N PHE A 33 28.44 5.54 -11.47
CA PHE A 33 27.85 4.39 -10.78
C PHE A 33 26.34 4.61 -10.68
N GLY A 34 25.56 3.72 -11.29
CA GLY A 34 24.11 3.69 -11.12
C GLY A 34 23.77 3.03 -9.80
N VAL A 35 23.18 3.78 -8.86
CA VAL A 35 22.64 3.23 -7.62
C VAL A 35 21.14 3.10 -7.78
N ALA A 36 20.62 1.88 -7.60
CA ALA A 36 19.19 1.61 -7.57
C ALA A 36 18.78 1.24 -6.14
N VAL A 37 17.71 1.86 -5.64
CA VAL A 37 17.09 1.55 -4.35
C VAL A 37 15.62 1.23 -4.60
N THR A 38 15.17 0.09 -4.10
CA THR A 38 13.75 -0.31 -4.15
C THR A 38 13.14 -0.14 -2.77
N VAL A 39 12.14 0.74 -2.67
CA VAL A 39 11.40 0.96 -1.42
C VAL A 39 10.13 0.10 -1.45
N GLN A 40 9.89 -0.68 -0.40
CA GLN A 40 8.65 -1.45 -0.26
C GLN A 40 7.46 -0.53 0.02
N ALA A 41 6.33 -0.83 -0.62
CA ALA A 41 5.08 -0.14 -0.35
C ALA A 41 4.56 -0.53 1.04
N VAL A 42 4.07 0.45 1.80
CA VAL A 42 3.56 0.33 3.17
C VAL A 42 2.33 1.21 3.30
N ALA A 43 1.32 0.71 4.01
CA ALA A 43 0.16 1.46 4.47
C ALA A 43 -0.04 1.24 5.96
N ARG A 44 -0.43 2.29 6.69
CA ARG A 44 -0.72 2.26 8.12
C ARG A 44 -2.09 2.86 8.38
N LEU A 45 -2.88 2.17 9.20
CA LEU A 45 -4.15 2.64 9.73
C LEU A 45 -3.95 3.11 11.16
N GLU A 46 -4.42 4.31 11.46
CA GLU A 46 -4.55 4.84 12.81
C GLU A 46 -6.04 5.10 13.08
N GLN A 47 -6.57 4.45 14.10
CA GLN A 47 -7.98 4.59 14.46
C GLN A 47 -8.16 5.86 15.29
N VAL A 48 -8.94 6.81 14.78
CA VAL A 48 -9.18 8.11 15.42
C VAL A 48 -10.41 8.07 16.31
N SER A 49 -11.49 7.44 15.82
CA SER A 49 -12.75 7.24 16.53
C SER A 49 -13.40 5.96 16.05
N ASN A 50 -13.81 5.08 16.96
CA ASN A 50 -14.56 3.87 16.64
C ASN A 50 -15.46 3.50 17.80
N PRO A 51 -16.70 3.07 17.55
CA PRO A 51 -17.54 2.52 18.61
C PRO A 51 -16.88 1.29 19.25
N ALA A 52 -17.00 1.16 20.57
CA ALA A 52 -16.59 -0.06 21.28
C ALA A 52 -17.67 -1.15 21.17
N PHE A 53 -18.93 -0.75 21.01
CA PHE A 53 -20.09 -1.61 20.97
C PHE A 53 -21.04 -1.17 19.86
N LEU A 54 -21.79 -2.14 19.33
CA LEU A 54 -22.97 -1.90 18.52
C LEU A 54 -24.20 -2.18 19.38
N SER A 55 -24.99 -1.14 19.65
CA SER A 55 -26.24 -1.27 20.40
C SER A 55 -27.38 -1.55 19.43
N ILE A 56 -28.08 -2.67 19.62
CA ILE A 56 -29.20 -3.09 18.78
C ILE A 56 -30.48 -2.98 19.62
N SER A 57 -31.40 -2.10 19.22
CA SER A 57 -32.69 -1.94 19.88
C SER A 57 -33.75 -2.90 19.32
N ALA A 58 -34.86 -3.06 20.06
CA ALA A 58 -36.03 -3.78 19.55
C ALA A 58 -36.65 -3.11 18.31
N THR A 59 -36.45 -1.80 18.13
CA THR A 59 -36.89 -1.08 16.93
C THR A 59 -36.03 -1.47 15.73
N ASP A 60 -34.72 -1.51 15.90
CA ASP A 60 -33.78 -1.90 14.84
C ASP A 60 -34.05 -3.33 14.34
N LEU A 61 -34.35 -4.25 15.25
CA LEU A 61 -34.74 -5.62 14.90
C LEU A 61 -36.02 -5.69 14.07
N ARG A 62 -37.00 -4.80 14.30
CA ARG A 62 -38.21 -4.73 13.47
C ARG A 62 -37.94 -4.12 12.10
N HIS A 63 -36.99 -3.18 12.02
CA HIS A 63 -36.59 -2.55 10.77
C HIS A 63 -35.68 -3.48 9.93
N GLY A 64 -35.00 -4.42 10.60
CA GLY A 64 -34.05 -5.33 9.97
C GLY A 64 -32.65 -4.74 9.77
N TYR A 65 -32.38 -3.54 10.29
CA TYR A 65 -31.08 -2.90 10.20
C TYR A 65 -30.82 -2.00 11.41
N VAL A 66 -29.54 -1.71 11.66
CA VAL A 66 -29.09 -0.73 12.65
C VAL A 66 -28.02 0.18 12.04
N ASP A 67 -28.14 1.48 12.28
CA ASP A 67 -27.17 2.48 11.86
C ASP A 67 -26.18 2.77 13.00
N THR A 68 -24.92 3.01 12.68
CA THR A 68 -23.93 3.43 13.68
C THR A 68 -24.31 4.79 14.27
N SER A 69 -24.43 4.86 15.59
CA SER A 69 -24.76 6.10 16.30
C SER A 69 -23.69 7.19 16.17
N THR A 70 -22.43 6.79 15.98
CA THR A 70 -21.29 7.71 15.85
C THR A 70 -20.48 7.35 14.61
N PRO A 71 -20.08 8.35 13.78
CA PRO A 71 -19.20 8.10 12.65
C PRO A 71 -17.87 7.50 13.08
N ILE A 72 -17.39 6.55 12.29
CA ILE A 72 -16.07 5.94 12.41
C ILE A 72 -15.06 6.87 11.74
N GLY A 73 -14.02 7.22 12.48
CA GLY A 73 -12.93 8.08 12.02
C GLY A 73 -11.62 7.31 11.97
N VAL A 74 -10.97 7.28 10.82
CA VAL A 74 -9.64 6.68 10.67
C VAL A 74 -8.70 7.58 9.89
N ARG A 75 -7.41 7.41 10.13
CA ARG A 75 -6.33 8.07 9.39
C ARG A 75 -5.50 6.99 8.72
N VAL A 76 -5.33 7.11 7.42
CA VAL A 76 -4.52 6.20 6.61
C VAL A 76 -3.31 6.96 6.08
N LYS A 77 -2.13 6.40 6.28
CA LYS A 77 -0.87 6.91 5.72
C LYS A 77 -0.25 5.82 4.86
N SER A 78 0.03 6.12 3.59
CA SER A 78 0.71 5.18 2.70
C SER A 78 1.77 5.87 1.85
N ASN A 79 2.88 5.16 1.60
CA ASN A 79 3.91 5.60 0.66
C ASN A 79 3.65 5.11 -0.78
N SER A 80 2.58 4.34 -1.02
CA SER A 80 2.22 3.92 -2.38
C SER A 80 1.64 5.10 -3.16
N PRO A 81 2.11 5.39 -4.39
CA PRO A 81 1.49 6.40 -5.24
C PRO A 81 0.15 5.95 -5.83
N ALA A 82 -0.20 4.65 -5.77
CA ALA A 82 -1.44 4.11 -6.32
C ALA A 82 -2.63 4.21 -5.36
N GLY A 83 -2.36 4.40 -4.05
CA GLY A 83 -3.38 4.48 -3.01
C GLY A 83 -3.30 3.32 -2.02
N PHE A 84 -4.43 2.95 -1.44
CA PHE A 84 -4.54 1.84 -0.47
C PHE A 84 -5.84 1.06 -0.64
N ALA A 85 -5.81 -0.20 -0.22
CA ALA A 85 -6.97 -1.03 0.03
C ALA A 85 -7.37 -0.91 1.50
N LEU A 86 -8.64 -0.63 1.79
CA LEU A 86 -9.25 -0.71 3.11
C LEU A 86 -10.07 -2.00 3.17
N ASP A 87 -9.63 -2.94 3.98
CA ASP A 87 -10.34 -4.19 4.23
C ASP A 87 -11.31 -4.01 5.40
N VAL A 88 -12.58 -4.29 5.15
CA VAL A 88 -13.66 -4.31 6.14
C VAL A 88 -13.96 -5.75 6.46
N ILE A 89 -13.64 -6.17 7.68
CA ILE A 89 -13.61 -7.58 8.08
C ILE A 89 -14.63 -7.80 9.21
N PRO A 90 -15.78 -8.45 8.93
CA PRO A 90 -16.70 -8.90 9.94
C PRO A 90 -16.03 -9.91 10.87
N VAL A 91 -16.15 -9.69 12.17
CA VAL A 91 -15.63 -10.60 13.20
C VAL A 91 -16.74 -11.33 13.96
N MET A 92 -18.00 -11.00 13.65
CA MET A 92 -19.18 -11.67 14.19
C MET A 92 -20.28 -11.78 13.12
N PRO A 93 -21.06 -12.87 13.09
CA PRO A 93 -22.10 -13.10 12.10
C PRO A 93 -23.42 -12.41 12.47
N ILE A 94 -23.39 -11.08 12.68
CA ILE A 94 -24.60 -10.31 13.05
C ILE A 94 -25.26 -9.60 11.87
N ALA A 95 -24.54 -9.43 10.76
CA ALA A 95 -25.01 -8.70 9.60
C ALA A 95 -25.06 -9.60 8.37
N ALA A 96 -26.18 -9.56 7.65
CA ALA A 96 -26.34 -10.17 6.33
C ALA A 96 -25.67 -9.34 5.23
N SER A 97 -25.59 -8.03 5.43
CA SER A 97 -24.81 -7.11 4.59
C SER A 97 -24.47 -5.84 5.38
N ILE A 98 -23.46 -5.12 4.90
CA ILE A 98 -22.97 -3.88 5.53
C ILE A 98 -22.96 -2.80 4.45
N GLU A 99 -23.66 -1.70 4.70
CA GLU A 99 -23.58 -0.50 3.86
C GLU A 99 -22.68 0.52 4.54
N ILE A 100 -21.82 1.15 3.77
CA ILE A 100 -20.84 2.13 4.24
C ILE A 100 -21.11 3.44 3.51
N HIS A 101 -21.32 4.50 4.28
CA HIS A 101 -21.68 5.82 3.79
C HIS A 101 -20.64 6.86 4.20
N GLY A 102 -20.41 7.87 3.36
CA GLY A 102 -19.49 8.98 3.66
C GLY A 102 -18.05 8.79 3.18
N LEU A 103 -17.79 7.76 2.36
CA LEU A 103 -16.58 7.66 1.54
C LEU A 103 -16.79 8.38 0.18
N ASP A 104 -15.88 8.20 -0.77
CA ASP A 104 -16.01 8.76 -2.12
C ASP A 104 -17.27 8.24 -2.86
N ALA A 105 -17.76 7.05 -2.49
CA ALA A 105 -19.04 6.50 -2.89
C ALA A 105 -19.62 5.62 -1.77
N ASP A 106 -20.94 5.44 -1.78
CA ASP A 106 -21.59 4.47 -0.91
C ASP A 106 -21.25 3.04 -1.37
N VAL A 107 -20.88 2.19 -0.43
CA VAL A 107 -20.43 0.82 -0.69
C VAL A 107 -21.30 -0.17 0.06
N ALA A 108 -21.85 -1.16 -0.65
CA ALA A 108 -22.52 -2.30 -0.05
C ALA A 108 -21.59 -3.53 -0.08
N LEU A 109 -21.40 -4.14 1.09
CA LEU A 109 -20.59 -5.34 1.29
C LEU A 109 -21.48 -6.50 1.73
N GLY A 110 -21.09 -7.72 1.35
CA GLY A 110 -21.74 -8.95 1.79
C GLY A 110 -21.46 -9.27 3.27
N PRO A 111 -21.94 -10.43 3.76
CA PRO A 111 -21.76 -10.84 5.16
C PRO A 111 -20.30 -11.13 5.51
N ASP A 112 -19.46 -11.42 4.51
CA ASP A 112 -18.02 -11.65 4.67
C ASP A 112 -17.19 -10.36 4.61
N GLY A 113 -17.85 -9.21 4.43
CA GLY A 113 -17.20 -7.92 4.25
C GLY A 113 -16.66 -7.72 2.85
N GLY A 114 -15.50 -7.05 2.76
CA GLY A 114 -14.86 -6.80 1.48
C GLY A 114 -13.76 -5.75 1.53
N THR A 115 -13.29 -5.36 0.35
CA THR A 115 -12.20 -4.41 0.18
C THR A 115 -12.67 -3.19 -0.57
N ILE A 116 -12.39 -2.02 -0.02
CA ILE A 116 -12.62 -0.72 -0.64
C ILE A 116 -11.29 -0.19 -1.17
N ILE A 117 -11.27 0.27 -2.42
CA ILE A 117 -10.06 0.72 -3.10
C ILE A 117 -10.07 2.24 -3.16
N GLU A 118 -9.16 2.86 -2.42
CA GLU A 118 -8.96 4.31 -2.39
C GLU A 118 -7.74 4.66 -3.21
N ARG A 119 -7.94 5.42 -4.29
CA ARG A 119 -6.87 5.78 -5.24
C ARG A 119 -6.48 7.24 -5.06
N TRP A 120 -5.19 7.51 -5.24
CA TRP A 120 -4.68 8.87 -5.34
C TRP A 120 -3.52 8.95 -6.34
N GLN A 121 -2.99 10.15 -6.57
CA GLN A 121 -1.90 10.37 -7.53
C GLN A 121 -0.51 10.54 -6.90
N ARG A 122 -0.45 10.72 -5.58
CA ARG A 122 0.81 10.89 -4.85
C ARG A 122 0.68 10.34 -3.43
N PRO A 123 1.77 9.80 -2.86
CA PRO A 123 1.80 9.42 -1.46
C PRO A 123 1.33 10.56 -0.55
N GLN A 124 0.37 10.28 0.32
CA GLN A 124 -0.18 11.28 1.24
C GLN A 124 -0.76 10.60 2.49
N GLU A 125 -1.33 11.42 3.35
CA GLU A 125 -2.19 10.98 4.44
C GLU A 125 -3.64 11.31 4.06
N ARG A 126 -4.57 10.40 4.37
CA ARG A 126 -6.00 10.62 4.19
C ARG A 126 -6.72 10.38 5.51
N ARG A 127 -7.60 11.32 5.87
CA ARG A 127 -8.57 11.12 6.95
C ARG A 127 -9.88 10.66 6.32
N LEU A 128 -10.41 9.54 6.81
CA LEU A 128 -11.71 9.02 6.41
C LEU A 128 -12.67 9.18 7.59
N GLN A 129 -13.90 9.56 7.29
CA GLN A 129 -14.98 9.60 8.25
C GLN A 129 -16.22 9.02 7.58
N PHE A 130 -16.70 7.88 8.08
CA PHE A 130 -17.81 7.14 7.47
C PHE A 130 -18.73 6.57 8.54
N SER A 131 -19.97 6.30 8.15
CA SER A 131 -20.95 5.60 8.98
C SER A 131 -21.26 4.25 8.37
N MET A 132 -21.74 3.31 9.18
CA MET A 132 -22.12 1.97 8.72
C MET A 132 -23.57 1.69 9.05
N ARG A 133 -24.27 1.04 8.12
CA ARG A 133 -25.54 0.37 8.36
C ARG A 133 -25.30 -1.13 8.32
N PHE A 134 -25.74 -1.81 9.37
CA PHE A 134 -25.71 -3.27 9.44
C PHE A 134 -27.11 -3.79 9.16
N ASN A 135 -27.30 -4.44 8.01
CA ASN A 135 -28.53 -5.18 7.74
C ASN A 135 -28.47 -6.49 8.55
N LEU A 136 -29.34 -6.62 9.53
CA LEU A 136 -29.23 -7.62 10.59
C LEU A 136 -29.66 -9.01 10.13
N VAL A 137 -28.97 -10.04 10.60
CA VAL A 137 -29.44 -11.42 10.43
C VAL A 137 -30.69 -11.68 11.30
N PRO A 138 -31.61 -12.56 10.87
CA PRO A 138 -32.77 -12.91 11.68
C PRO A 138 -32.37 -13.64 12.97
N GLY A 139 -33.19 -13.49 14.02
CA GLY A 139 -33.01 -14.20 15.29
C GLY A 139 -32.06 -13.53 16.29
N LEU A 140 -31.52 -12.35 15.97
CA LEU A 140 -30.81 -11.53 16.95
C LEU A 140 -31.75 -11.03 18.05
N ARG A 141 -31.16 -10.73 19.21
CA ARG A 141 -31.85 -10.16 20.36
C ARG A 141 -31.39 -8.72 20.56
N ALA A 142 -32.24 -7.90 21.14
CA ALA A 142 -31.85 -6.53 21.48
C ALA A 142 -30.78 -6.58 22.59
N GLY A 143 -29.81 -5.67 22.52
CA GLY A 143 -28.71 -5.59 23.47
C GLY A 143 -27.45 -4.97 22.85
N ASP A 144 -26.41 -4.88 23.66
CA ASP A 144 -25.11 -4.37 23.26
C ASP A 144 -24.18 -5.53 22.85
N TYR A 145 -23.66 -5.43 21.65
CA TYR A 145 -22.72 -6.38 21.09
C TYR A 145 -21.33 -5.75 21.00
N PRO A 146 -20.23 -6.50 21.21
CA PRO A 146 -18.89 -6.02 20.86
C PRO A 146 -18.87 -5.52 19.42
N TRP A 147 -18.06 -4.50 19.16
CA TRP A 147 -17.97 -3.94 17.81
C TRP A 147 -17.66 -5.03 16.76
N PRO A 148 -18.53 -5.24 15.76
CA PRO A 148 -18.51 -6.43 14.90
C PRO A 148 -17.56 -6.31 13.70
N ILE A 149 -16.85 -5.19 13.54
CA ILE A 149 -15.98 -4.92 12.41
C ILE A 149 -14.55 -4.71 12.86
N ARG A 150 -13.62 -5.33 12.15
CA ARG A 150 -12.21 -4.97 12.17
C ARG A 150 -11.84 -4.32 10.85
N LEU A 151 -11.04 -3.26 10.92
CA LEU A 151 -10.50 -2.57 9.76
C LEU A 151 -9.02 -2.91 9.60
N ALA A 152 -8.58 -3.09 8.35
CA ALA A 152 -7.17 -3.24 8.01
C ALA A 152 -6.85 -2.48 6.73
N VAL A 153 -5.58 -2.13 6.52
CA VAL A 153 -5.14 -1.44 5.29
C VAL A 153 -3.95 -2.13 4.67
N ARG A 154 -3.90 -2.09 3.34
CA ARG A 154 -2.76 -2.56 2.56
C ARG A 154 -2.43 -1.55 1.45
N PRO A 155 -1.15 -1.33 1.12
CA PRO A 155 -0.79 -0.48 -0.01
C PRO A 155 -1.22 -1.16 -1.32
N LEU A 156 -1.55 -0.35 -2.33
CA LEU A 156 -1.77 -0.79 -3.71
C LEU A 156 -0.49 -0.77 -4.53
#